data_AF-A0A7C1LVT5-F1
#
_entry.id   AF-A0A7C1LVT5-F1
#
_cell.length_a   1.000
_cell.length_b   1.000
_cell.length_c   1.000
_cell.angle_alpha   90.00
_cell.angle_beta   90.00
_cell.angle_gamma   90.00
#
_symmetry.space_group_name_H-M   'P 1'
#
loop_
_entity.id
_entity.type
_entity.pdbx_description
1 polymer ?
#
loop_
_entity_poly.entity_id
_entity_poly.type
_entity_poly.pdbx_seq_one_letter_code
_entity_poly.pdbx_strand_id
1 'polypeptide(L)'
;MASSFSSLLLCFDVETGENIGEYDTGQEIKSNPLWVAPYLMFNLHDNKKDEGKLIFLKKILKVSLRSSGESPQKVGAEIAFTVSAVGFYRQNYEFYLKERKEERIVQEKSEKNSWAWFPEKEGDYIVGVKVVDEKESMKTEIPFVIKKD
;
A
#
# COMPACT_ATOMS: atom_id res chain seq x y z
N MET A 1 -24.25 26.01 -5.56
CA MET A 1 -23.44 24.84 -5.14
C MET A 1 -24.13 23.62 -5.70
N ALA A 2 -23.43 22.78 -6.46
CA ALA A 2 -24.00 21.52 -6.95
C ALA A 2 -23.91 20.50 -5.80
N SER A 3 -25.05 20.04 -5.28
CA SER A 3 -25.09 18.87 -4.39
C SER A 3 -25.15 17.62 -5.26
N SER A 4 -24.45 16.57 -4.83
CA SER A 4 -24.45 15.29 -5.57
C SER A 4 -25.75 14.50 -5.38
N PHE A 5 -26.58 14.85 -4.38
CA PHE A 5 -27.71 14.05 -3.86
C PHE A 5 -27.35 12.58 -3.61
N SER A 6 -26.06 12.28 -3.45
CA SER A 6 -25.51 10.94 -3.36
C SER A 6 -24.73 10.80 -2.06
N SER A 7 -24.72 9.60 -1.50
CA SER A 7 -23.82 9.24 -0.40
C SER A 7 -22.47 8.73 -0.89
N LEU A 8 -22.33 8.48 -2.19
CA LEU A 8 -21.15 7.89 -2.80
C LEU A 8 -20.15 8.96 -3.20
N LEU A 9 -18.93 8.84 -2.66
CA LEU A 9 -17.75 9.46 -3.20
C LEU A 9 -17.11 8.50 -4.21
N LEU A 10 -17.06 8.90 -5.47
CA LEU A 10 -16.54 8.08 -6.58
C LEU A 10 -15.10 8.47 -6.91
N CYS A 11 -14.31 7.47 -7.29
CA CYS A 11 -12.96 7.63 -7.80
C CYS A 11 -12.90 7.10 -9.22
N PHE A 12 -12.42 7.92 -10.15
CA PHE A 12 -12.27 7.55 -11.55
C PHE A 12 -10.79 7.56 -11.94
N ASP A 13 -10.40 6.64 -12.80
CA ASP A 13 -9.11 6.69 -13.46
C ASP A 13 -9.03 7.91 -14.38
N VAL A 14 -7.94 8.66 -14.29
CA VAL A 14 -7.80 9.96 -14.95
C VAL A 14 -7.61 9.84 -16.47
N GLU A 15 -7.10 8.71 -16.95
CA GLU A 15 -6.81 8.48 -18.36
C GLU A 15 -8.01 7.85 -19.07
N THR A 16 -8.67 6.88 -18.44
CA THR A 16 -9.73 6.06 -19.02
C THR A 16 -11.14 6.48 -18.63
N GLY A 17 -11.29 7.18 -17.50
CA GLY A 17 -12.59 7.52 -16.93
C GLY A 17 -13.33 6.35 -16.28
N GLU A 18 -12.69 5.18 -16.15
CA GLU A 18 -13.28 4.02 -15.48
C GLU A 18 -13.44 4.28 -13.98
N ASN A 19 -14.53 3.79 -13.38
CA ASN A 19 -14.70 3.82 -11.93
C ASN A 19 -13.74 2.80 -11.31
N ILE A 20 -12.82 3.28 -10.47
CA ILE A 20 -11.78 2.47 -9.81
C ILE A 20 -11.97 2.41 -8.29
N GLY A 21 -13.05 2.97 -7.76
CA GLY A 21 -13.35 2.89 -6.34
C GLY A 21 -14.51 3.75 -5.91
N GLU A 22 -15.18 3.31 -4.85
CA GLU A 22 -16.32 3.99 -4.26
C GLU A 22 -16.18 4.01 -2.74
N TYR A 23 -16.63 5.09 -2.12
CA TYR A 23 -16.75 5.20 -0.69
C TYR A 23 -18.16 5.68 -0.34
N ASP A 24 -18.95 4.80 0.26
CA ASP A 24 -20.26 5.16 0.79
C ASP A 24 -20.11 5.81 2.16
N THR A 25 -20.47 7.08 2.22
CA THR A 25 -20.42 7.88 3.44
C THR A 25 -21.64 7.65 4.34
N GLY A 26 -22.67 6.94 3.83
CA GLY A 26 -23.94 6.66 4.52
C GLY A 26 -24.87 7.88 4.66
N GLN A 27 -24.44 9.07 4.25
CA GLN A 27 -25.19 10.33 4.31
C GLN A 27 -24.98 11.14 3.03
N GLU A 28 -25.86 12.10 2.73
CA GLU A 28 -25.74 12.89 1.50
C GLU A 28 -24.50 13.79 1.54
N ILE A 29 -23.70 13.76 0.46
CA ILE A 29 -22.57 14.68 0.25
C ILE A 29 -23.11 15.97 -0.40
N LYS A 30 -23.12 17.07 0.38
CA LYS A 30 -23.65 18.38 -0.04
C LYS A 30 -22.60 19.41 -0.46
N SER A 31 -21.31 19.04 -0.47
CA SER A 31 -20.24 19.89 -0.98
C SER A 31 -19.37 19.15 -1.99
N ASN A 32 -18.70 19.90 -2.86
CA ASN A 32 -17.59 19.35 -3.62
C ASN A 32 -16.47 18.93 -2.66
N PRO A 33 -15.84 17.76 -2.86
CA PRO A 33 -14.63 17.40 -2.13
C PRO A 33 -13.52 18.43 -2.39
N LEU A 34 -12.87 18.87 -1.32
CA LEU A 34 -11.77 19.83 -1.36
C LEU A 34 -10.50 19.17 -0.85
N TRP A 35 -9.42 19.23 -1.63
CA TRP A 35 -8.11 18.80 -1.18
C TRP A 35 -7.47 19.88 -0.30
N VAL A 36 -7.31 19.60 1.00
CA VAL A 36 -6.59 20.42 1.98
C VAL A 36 -5.56 19.52 2.65
N ALA A 37 -4.36 19.46 2.06
CA ALA A 37 -3.33 18.50 2.45
C ALA A 37 -3.13 18.44 3.98
N PRO A 38 -3.12 17.24 4.59
CA PRO A 38 -3.15 15.90 3.97
C PRO A 38 -4.55 15.30 3.79
N TYR A 39 -5.60 16.10 3.92
CA TYR A 39 -6.99 15.66 3.97
C TYR A 39 -7.76 15.96 2.69
N LEU A 40 -8.64 15.03 2.32
CA LEU A 40 -9.78 15.33 1.46
C LEU A 40 -10.97 15.68 2.37
N MET A 41 -11.50 16.89 2.21
CA MET A 41 -12.56 17.44 3.04
C MET A 41 -13.88 17.55 2.28
N PHE A 42 -14.99 17.17 2.89
CA PHE A 42 -16.32 17.41 2.36
C PHE A 42 -17.37 17.47 3.48
N ASN A 43 -18.49 18.10 3.20
CA ASN A 43 -19.63 18.19 4.10
C ASN A 43 -20.64 17.07 3.79
N LEU A 44 -20.99 16.34 4.84
CA LEU A 44 -22.15 15.47 4.88
C LEU A 44 -23.32 16.22 5.50
N HIS A 45 -24.53 15.86 5.09
CA HIS A 45 -25.73 16.43 5.65
C HIS A 45 -26.76 15.35 6.01
N ASP A 46 -27.29 15.44 7.22
CA ASP A 46 -28.39 14.63 7.70
C ASP A 46 -29.71 15.38 7.49
N ASN A 47 -30.43 15.05 6.41
CA ASN A 47 -31.71 15.70 6.11
C ASN A 47 -32.79 15.44 7.19
N LYS A 48 -32.65 14.41 8.05
CA LYS A 48 -33.63 14.12 9.12
C LYS A 48 -33.41 15.01 10.34
N LYS A 49 -32.15 15.37 10.61
CA LYS A 49 -31.77 16.21 11.77
C LYS A 49 -31.52 17.67 11.40
N ASP A 50 -31.46 17.98 10.12
CA ASP A 50 -31.03 19.28 9.60
C ASP A 50 -29.64 19.70 10.12
N GLU A 51 -28.72 18.72 10.14
CA GLU A 51 -27.36 18.91 10.67
C GLU A 51 -26.30 18.63 9.59
N GLY A 52 -25.27 19.46 9.56
CA GLY A 52 -24.08 19.26 8.72
C GLY A 52 -22.90 18.69 9.52
N LYS A 53 -22.14 17.78 8.92
CA LYS A 53 -20.90 17.24 9.48
C LYS A 53 -19.76 17.41 8.49
N LEU A 54 -18.64 17.96 8.96
CA LEU A 54 -17.42 18.05 8.18
C LEU A 54 -16.61 16.76 8.33
N ILE A 55 -16.26 16.14 7.20
CA ILE A 55 -15.47 14.91 7.13
C ILE A 55 -14.06 15.23 6.64
N PHE A 56 -13.09 14.55 7.22
CA PHE A 56 -11.67 14.63 6.87
C PHE A 56 -11.20 13.21 6.54
N LEU A 57 -11.04 12.91 5.26
CA LEU A 57 -10.43 11.66 4.83
C LEU A 57 -8.92 11.86 4.69
N LYS A 58 -8.15 11.03 5.40
CA LYS A 58 -6.70 11.04 5.32
C LYS A 58 -6.24 9.87 4.46
N LYS A 59 -5.30 10.12 3.55
CA LYS A 59 -4.58 9.08 2.82
C LYS A 59 -3.87 8.13 3.80
N ILE A 60 -4.06 6.82 3.62
CA ILE A 60 -3.36 5.78 4.38
C ILE A 60 -2.36 5.11 3.45
N LEU A 61 -1.09 5.06 3.88
CA LEU A 61 -0.07 4.23 3.27
C LEU A 61 0.02 2.92 4.04
N LYS A 62 -0.06 1.80 3.35
CA LYS A 62 0.18 0.48 3.93
C LYS A 62 1.01 -0.37 2.99
N VAL A 63 2.04 -1.03 3.53
CA VAL A 63 2.83 -2.04 2.81
C VAL A 63 2.88 -3.28 3.69
N SER A 64 2.63 -4.44 3.11
CA SER A 64 2.86 -5.73 3.75
C SER A 64 3.67 -6.63 2.84
N LEU A 65 4.70 -7.26 3.40
CA LEU A 65 5.57 -8.22 2.75
C LEU A 65 5.24 -9.62 3.28
N ARG A 66 5.05 -10.59 2.38
CA ARG A 66 4.76 -11.98 2.72
C ARG A 66 5.70 -12.90 1.97
N SER A 67 6.09 -14.01 2.59
CA SER A 67 6.82 -15.11 1.96
C SER A 67 5.88 -16.25 1.58
N SER A 68 6.27 -17.07 0.60
CA SER A 68 5.55 -18.28 0.19
C SER A 68 5.61 -19.41 1.24
N GLY A 69 6.58 -19.36 2.15
CA GLY A 69 6.72 -20.27 3.28
C GLY A 69 7.07 -19.52 4.57
N GLU A 70 6.67 -20.07 5.71
CA GLU A 70 6.98 -19.48 7.01
C GLU A 70 8.46 -19.67 7.38
N SER A 71 9.05 -18.68 8.01
CA SER A 71 10.39 -18.85 8.59
C SER A 71 10.34 -19.82 9.79
N PRO A 72 11.28 -20.78 9.91
CA PRO A 72 12.48 -20.96 9.10
C PRO A 72 12.27 -21.78 7.81
N GLN A 73 13.11 -21.53 6.81
CA GLN A 73 13.18 -22.30 5.56
C GLN A 73 14.54 -22.96 5.38
N LYS A 74 14.67 -23.84 4.38
CA LYS A 74 15.89 -24.63 4.14
C LYS A 74 16.81 -23.97 3.10
N VAL A 75 18.11 -24.21 3.21
CA VAL A 75 19.07 -23.88 2.16
C VAL A 75 18.63 -24.53 0.83
N GLY A 76 18.71 -23.78 -0.27
CA GLY A 76 18.35 -24.23 -1.61
C GLY A 76 16.85 -24.26 -1.93
N ALA A 77 15.96 -24.08 -0.94
CA ALA A 77 14.52 -23.99 -1.18
C ALA A 77 14.15 -22.68 -1.90
N GLU A 78 13.26 -22.74 -2.89
CA GLU A 78 12.72 -21.52 -3.51
C GLU A 78 11.75 -20.83 -2.55
N ILE A 79 12.01 -19.56 -2.25
CA ILE A 79 11.16 -18.74 -1.40
C ILE A 79 10.74 -17.50 -2.20
N ALA A 80 9.46 -17.34 -2.46
CA ALA A 80 8.92 -16.16 -3.13
C ALA A 80 8.41 -15.15 -2.10
N PHE A 81 8.83 -13.90 -2.22
CA PHE A 81 8.34 -12.78 -1.45
C PHE A 81 7.42 -11.92 -2.29
N THR A 82 6.23 -11.62 -1.79
CA THR A 82 5.20 -10.84 -2.49
C THR A 82 4.74 -9.66 -1.64
N VAL A 83 4.51 -8.53 -2.30
CA VAL A 83 4.14 -7.27 -1.66
C VAL A 83 2.71 -6.88 -1.99
N SER A 84 1.98 -6.46 -0.96
CA SER A 84 0.72 -5.71 -1.09
C SER A 84 0.96 -4.28 -0.62
N ALA A 85 0.67 -3.31 -1.48
CA ALA A 85 0.82 -1.89 -1.21
C ALA A 85 -0.52 -1.16 -1.42
N VAL A 86 -0.88 -0.27 -0.49
CA VAL A 86 -2.10 0.55 -0.52
C VAL A 86 -1.73 2.01 -0.36
N GLY A 87 -2.40 2.87 -1.12
CA GLY A 87 -2.20 4.32 -1.07
C GLY A 87 -1.04 4.81 -1.93
N PHE A 88 -0.53 3.99 -2.85
CA PHE A 88 0.50 4.41 -3.80
C PHE A 88 -0.09 4.52 -5.22
N TYR A 89 0.49 5.38 -6.04
CA TYR A 89 0.10 5.58 -7.43
C TYR A 89 1.23 5.15 -8.38
N ARG A 90 1.02 4.10 -9.19
CA ARG A 90 2.05 3.57 -10.12
C ARG A 90 3.38 3.28 -9.42
N GLN A 91 3.32 2.58 -8.29
CA GLN A 91 4.48 2.29 -7.46
C GLN A 91 5.46 1.30 -8.10
N ASN A 92 6.72 1.45 -7.71
CA ASN A 92 7.78 0.48 -7.95
C ASN A 92 8.24 -0.12 -6.61
N TYR A 93 8.89 -1.28 -6.72
CA TYR A 93 9.37 -2.11 -5.62
C TYR A 93 10.87 -2.37 -5.79
N GLU A 94 11.62 -2.13 -4.72
CA GLU A 94 13.06 -2.43 -4.62
C GLU A 94 13.27 -3.36 -3.43
N PHE A 95 13.67 -4.60 -3.72
CA PHE A 95 13.90 -5.60 -2.67
C PHE A 95 15.35 -5.58 -2.24
N TYR A 96 15.56 -5.73 -0.95
CA TYR A 96 16.88 -5.83 -0.35
C TYR A 96 16.92 -6.92 0.71
N LEU A 97 18.10 -7.49 0.88
CA LEU A 97 18.39 -8.48 1.90
C LEU A 97 19.44 -7.92 2.84
N LYS A 98 19.24 -8.06 4.15
CA LYS A 98 20.27 -7.74 5.15
C LYS A 98 20.78 -9.01 5.79
N GLU A 99 22.09 -9.11 5.88
CA GLU A 99 22.80 -10.11 6.66
C GLU A 99 23.75 -9.35 7.61
N ARG A 100 23.56 -9.51 8.93
CA ARG A 100 24.28 -8.76 9.96
C ARG A 100 24.13 -7.24 9.81
N LYS A 101 25.14 -6.55 9.25
CA LYS A 101 25.16 -5.09 9.04
C LYS A 101 25.20 -4.70 7.56
N GLU A 102 25.27 -5.68 6.66
CA GLU A 102 25.36 -5.44 5.23
C GLU A 102 23.96 -5.53 4.62
N GLU A 103 23.57 -4.49 3.86
CA GLU A 103 22.36 -4.45 3.05
C GLU A 103 22.77 -4.61 1.59
N ARG A 104 22.12 -5.53 0.86
CA ARG A 104 22.30 -5.71 -0.58
C ARG A 104 20.97 -5.58 -1.29
N ILE A 105 20.94 -4.82 -2.38
CA ILE A 105 19.80 -4.80 -3.30
C ILE A 105 19.79 -6.13 -4.06
N VAL A 106 18.67 -6.85 -3.98
CA VAL A 106 18.46 -8.15 -4.65
C VAL A 106 17.46 -8.06 -5.80
N GLN A 107 16.69 -6.98 -5.84
CA GLN A 107 15.90 -6.59 -7.00
C GLN A 107 15.87 -5.06 -7.07
N GLU A 108 16.46 -4.51 -8.13
CA GLU A 108 16.39 -3.08 -8.43
C GLU A 108 14.94 -2.61 -8.58
N LYS A 109 14.74 -1.29 -8.40
CA LYS A 109 13.43 -0.65 -8.51
C LYS A 109 12.72 -1.01 -9.82
N SER A 110 11.57 -1.66 -9.72
CA SER A 110 10.73 -2.06 -10.86
C SER A 110 9.26 -2.21 -10.47
N GLU A 111 8.35 -2.33 -11.45
CA GLU A 111 6.91 -2.56 -11.19
C GLU A 111 6.62 -3.97 -10.62
N LYS A 112 7.62 -4.87 -10.62
CA LYS A 112 7.47 -6.24 -10.16
C LYS A 112 7.39 -6.31 -8.64
N ASN A 113 6.20 -6.56 -8.12
CA ASN A 113 5.90 -6.63 -6.68
C ASN A 113 6.35 -7.92 -5.98
N SER A 114 7.12 -8.77 -6.65
CA SER A 114 7.55 -10.07 -6.14
C SER A 114 9.00 -10.40 -6.49
N TRP A 115 9.70 -11.01 -5.55
CA TRP A 115 11.09 -11.48 -5.72
C TRP A 115 11.21 -12.94 -5.27
N ALA A 116 11.91 -13.78 -6.04
CA ALA A 116 12.19 -15.16 -5.69
C ALA A 116 13.63 -15.31 -5.22
N TRP A 117 13.83 -16.06 -4.13
CA TRP A 117 15.12 -16.25 -3.50
C TRP A 117 15.45 -17.74 -3.34
N PHE A 118 16.67 -18.09 -3.72
CA PHE A 118 17.30 -19.38 -3.45
C PHE A 118 18.45 -19.15 -2.46
N PRO A 119 18.26 -19.39 -1.16
CA PRO A 119 19.28 -19.13 -0.16
C PRO A 119 20.40 -20.17 -0.26
N GLU A 120 21.63 -19.72 -0.45
CA GLU A 120 22.81 -20.59 -0.56
C GLU A 120 23.45 -20.93 0.80
N LYS A 121 23.12 -20.15 1.84
CA LYS A 121 23.72 -20.24 3.17
C LYS A 121 22.65 -20.17 4.25
N GLU A 122 22.88 -20.91 5.32
CA GLU A 122 22.09 -20.78 6.55
C GLU A 122 22.44 -19.47 7.27
N GLY A 123 21.47 -18.93 7.98
CA GLY A 123 21.65 -17.68 8.72
C GLY A 123 20.35 -16.95 9.03
N ASP A 124 20.49 -15.90 9.82
CA ASP A 124 19.43 -14.96 10.13
C ASP A 124 19.51 -13.78 9.15
N TYR A 125 18.43 -13.57 8.40
CA TYR A 125 18.30 -12.51 7.42
C TYR A 125 17.17 -11.55 7.79
N ILE A 126 17.23 -10.35 7.24
CA ILE A 126 16.07 -9.46 7.15
C ILE A 126 15.77 -9.27 5.67
N VAL A 127 14.56 -9.64 5.26
CA VAL A 127 14.07 -9.40 3.91
C VAL A 127 13.26 -8.12 3.96
N GLY A 128 13.64 -7.16 3.13
CA GLY A 128 12.99 -5.87 3.07
C GLY A 128 12.57 -5.48 1.66
N VAL A 129 11.60 -4.58 1.60
CA VAL A 129 11.19 -3.95 0.37
C VAL A 129 10.94 -2.46 0.60
N LYS A 130 11.40 -1.64 -0.33
CA LYS A 130 11.03 -0.23 -0.45
C LYS A 130 9.99 -0.11 -1.56
N VAL A 131 8.80 0.35 -1.19
CA VAL A 131 7.74 0.72 -2.13
C VAL A 131 7.80 2.22 -2.33
N VAL A 132 7.85 2.67 -3.58
CA VAL A 132 8.03 4.09 -3.93
C VAL A 132 7.17 4.45 -5.12
N ASP A 133 6.45 5.57 -5.02
CA ASP A 133 5.82 6.24 -6.16
C ASP A 133 6.41 7.65 -6.36
N GLU A 134 5.76 8.50 -7.17
CA GLU A 134 6.21 9.87 -7.44
C GLU A 134 6.26 10.78 -6.19
N LYS A 135 5.47 10.47 -5.15
CA LYS A 135 5.27 11.35 -3.98
C LYS A 135 5.65 10.69 -2.66
N GLU A 136 5.52 9.37 -2.57
CA GLU A 136 5.60 8.60 -1.34
C GLU A 136 6.66 7.52 -1.42
N SER A 137 7.23 7.18 -0.27
CA SER A 137 8.10 6.02 -0.12
C SER A 137 7.87 5.39 1.24
N MET A 138 7.76 4.06 1.28
CA MET A 138 7.67 3.32 2.54
C MET A 138 8.47 2.03 2.47
N LYS A 139 9.17 1.71 3.56
CA LYS A 139 9.88 0.44 3.73
C LYS A 139 9.10 -0.49 4.63
N THR A 140 9.17 -1.79 4.36
CA THR A 140 8.76 -2.83 5.31
C THR A 140 9.79 -3.95 5.31
N GLU A 141 9.91 -4.63 6.44
CA GLU A 141 10.92 -5.65 6.68
C GLU A 141 10.31 -6.81 7.46
N ILE A 142 10.75 -8.03 7.16
CA ILE A 142 10.45 -9.22 7.94
C ILE A 142 11.74 -9.98 8.26
N PRO A 143 11.93 -10.47 9.50
CA PRO A 143 13.00 -11.39 9.80
C PRO A 143 12.75 -12.72 9.09
N PHE A 144 13.82 -13.37 8.63
CA PHE A 144 13.72 -14.63 7.92
C PHE A 144 14.94 -15.51 8.21
N VAL A 145 14.70 -16.72 8.69
CA VAL A 145 15.75 -17.65 9.12
C VAL A 145 15.90 -18.77 8.09
N ILE A 146 17.13 -19.01 7.65
CA ILE A 146 17.48 -20.16 6.81
C ILE A 146 18.28 -21.15 7.64
N LYS A 147 17.91 -22.43 7.58
CA LYS A 147 18.60 -23.54 8.23
C LYS A 147 19.15 -24.53 7.21
N LYS A 148 20.20 -25.26 7.57
CA LYS A 148 20.57 -26.50 6.87
C LYS A 148 19.41 -27.49 6.86
N ASP A 149 19.46 -28.37 5.86
CA ASP A 149 18.48 -29.43 5.64
C ASP A 149 18.27 -30.38 6.83
#